data_AF-B0ETP2-F1
#
_entry.id   AF-B0ETP2-F1
#
_cell.length_a   1.000
_cell.length_b   1.000
_cell.length_c   1.000
_cell.angle_alpha   90.00
_cell.angle_beta   90.00
_cell.angle_gamma   90.00
#
_symmetry.space_group_name_H-M   'P 1'
#
loop_
_entity.id
_entity.type
_entity.pdbx_description
1 polymer ?
#
loop_
_entity_poly.entity_id
_entity_poly.type
_entity_poly.pdbx_seq_one_letter_code
_entity_poly.pdbx_strand_id
1 'polypeptide(L)'
;MTCSYCKLGYSIYEGTCISCSDTNAGCVSPIKEGKCQYNNFLYQNYCYECSKYNPNCLVCSNSSPNCLVCKNGYGLKEDKTCVKCETGCSLCYKADYCEKCQEGYVLRKGKCYKFESDNCDANCYNSSIGCTACSTTKIEEESNGICLQCSIRNCKVCDYNLKSCIVCEDGYVYDSYTKQCIVKPGDLCEVYKSSSCIKCRDGYAVDYINNKCIKCGNNCKTCSYTNGHF
;
A
#
# COMPACT_ATOMS: atom_id res chain seq x y z
N MET A 1 12.17 -18.35 -39.10
CA MET A 1 11.92 -18.20 -37.66
C MET A 1 13.24 -18.38 -36.95
N THR A 2 13.70 -17.39 -36.18
CA THR A 2 14.96 -17.44 -35.42
C THR A 2 14.63 -17.62 -33.94
N CYS A 3 15.38 -18.48 -33.25
CA CYS A 3 15.20 -18.77 -31.84
C CYS A 3 16.00 -17.79 -30.98
N SER A 4 15.33 -17.16 -30.02
CA SER A 4 15.92 -16.18 -29.09
C SER A 4 16.22 -16.79 -27.71
N TYR A 5 15.70 -17.99 -27.42
CA TYR A 5 15.88 -18.65 -26.12
C TYR A 5 15.82 -20.17 -26.25
N CYS A 6 16.85 -20.86 -25.73
CA CYS A 6 16.94 -22.32 -25.77
C CYS A 6 16.63 -22.95 -24.42
N LYS A 7 16.12 -24.18 -24.45
CA LYS A 7 15.99 -25.01 -23.24
C LYS A 7 17.39 -25.38 -22.71
N LEU A 8 17.47 -25.65 -21.41
CA LEU A 8 18.69 -26.10 -20.77
C LEU A 8 19.26 -27.35 -21.49
N GLY A 9 20.57 -27.37 -21.73
CA GLY A 9 21.23 -28.36 -22.59
C GLY A 9 21.55 -27.86 -24.00
N TYR A 10 20.97 -26.73 -24.43
CA TYR A 10 21.10 -26.19 -25.78
C TYR A 10 21.56 -24.73 -25.75
N SER A 11 22.28 -24.31 -26.80
CA SER A 11 22.68 -22.93 -27.03
C SER A 11 22.23 -22.42 -28.41
N ILE A 12 22.12 -21.09 -28.54
CA ILE A 12 21.75 -20.44 -29.80
C ILE A 12 22.97 -20.40 -30.71
N TYR A 13 22.83 -20.96 -31.90
CA TYR A 13 23.81 -20.88 -32.97
C TYR A 13 23.06 -20.61 -34.29
N GLU A 14 23.40 -19.49 -34.94
CA GLU A 14 22.74 -19.03 -36.18
C GLU A 14 21.20 -19.01 -36.11
N GLY A 15 20.64 -18.66 -34.94
CA GLY A 15 19.20 -18.60 -34.74
C GLY A 15 18.52 -19.96 -34.51
N THR A 16 19.28 -21.03 -34.26
CA THR A 16 18.77 -22.37 -33.96
C THR A 16 19.30 -22.86 -32.61
N CYS A 17 18.54 -23.70 -31.90
CA CYS A 17 19.01 -24.33 -30.67
C CYS A 17 19.74 -25.63 -30.99
N ILE A 18 21.04 -25.68 -30.69
CA ILE A 18 21.86 -26.89 -30.85
C ILE A 18 22.43 -27.31 -29.50
N SER A 19 22.71 -28.61 -29.34
CA SER A 19 23.30 -29.13 -28.10
C SER A 19 24.62 -28.43 -27.79
N CYS A 20 24.87 -28.20 -26.51
CA CYS A 20 26.13 -27.58 -26.09
C CYS A 20 27.34 -28.41 -26.51
N SER A 21 28.35 -27.69 -27.02
CA SER A 21 29.64 -28.23 -27.41
C SER A 21 30.71 -27.15 -27.28
N ASP A 22 31.98 -27.54 -27.25
CA ASP A 22 33.12 -26.63 -27.09
C ASP A 22 33.25 -25.61 -28.25
N THR A 23 32.54 -25.82 -29.36
CA THR A 23 32.62 -24.99 -30.56
C THR A 23 31.51 -23.93 -30.67
N ASN A 24 30.50 -23.98 -29.79
CA ASN A 24 29.28 -23.18 -29.95
C ASN A 24 29.14 -22.14 -28.83
N ALA A 25 28.76 -20.91 -29.18
CA ALA A 25 28.58 -19.84 -28.20
C ALA A 25 27.42 -20.14 -27.23
N GLY A 26 27.59 -19.81 -25.95
CA GLY A 26 26.51 -19.77 -24.97
C GLY A 26 26.58 -20.74 -23.80
N CYS A 27 27.55 -21.66 -23.82
CA CYS A 27 28.03 -22.47 -22.70
C CYS A 27 29.55 -22.57 -22.80
N VAL A 28 30.22 -22.86 -21.69
CA VAL A 28 31.69 -22.98 -21.66
C VAL A 28 32.08 -24.28 -20.99
N SER A 29 33.18 -24.88 -21.43
CA SER A 29 33.75 -26.05 -20.76
C SER A 29 34.15 -25.64 -19.32
N PRO A 30 33.96 -26.52 -18.33
CA PRO A 30 34.37 -26.27 -16.95
C PRO A 30 35.88 -25.98 -16.88
N ILE A 31 36.29 -25.22 -15.87
CA ILE A 31 37.71 -25.06 -15.57
C ILE A 31 38.29 -26.40 -15.09
N LYS A 32 39.63 -26.47 -14.93
CA LYS A 32 40.27 -27.61 -14.27
C LYS A 32 39.56 -27.89 -12.94
N GLU A 33 39.31 -29.18 -12.66
CA GLU A 33 38.52 -29.70 -11.53
C GLU A 33 36.98 -29.73 -11.71
N GLY A 34 36.45 -29.49 -12.91
CA GLY A 34 35.00 -29.64 -13.16
C GLY A 34 34.15 -28.55 -12.52
N LYS A 35 34.77 -27.42 -12.15
CA LYS A 35 34.08 -26.26 -11.58
C LYS A 35 33.71 -25.27 -12.68
N CYS A 36 32.62 -24.54 -12.46
CA CYS A 36 32.26 -23.42 -13.31
C CYS A 36 32.87 -22.11 -12.78
N GLN A 37 33.09 -21.16 -13.68
CA GLN A 37 33.44 -19.79 -13.29
C GLN A 37 32.31 -19.15 -12.46
N TYR A 38 32.63 -18.05 -11.77
CA TYR A 38 31.65 -17.29 -11.00
C TYR A 38 30.43 -16.93 -11.87
N ASN A 39 29.22 -17.03 -11.29
CA ASN A 39 27.94 -16.79 -11.96
C ASN A 39 27.61 -17.75 -13.12
N ASN A 40 28.21 -18.96 -13.11
CA ASN A 40 27.84 -20.07 -13.98
C ASN A 40 27.51 -21.33 -13.16
N PHE A 41 26.67 -22.20 -13.72
CA PHE A 41 26.32 -23.49 -13.12
C PHE A 41 26.59 -24.66 -14.07
N LEU A 42 26.95 -25.81 -13.50
CA LEU A 42 27.29 -27.03 -14.22
C LEU A 42 26.02 -27.80 -14.60
N TYR A 43 25.89 -28.14 -15.87
CA TYR A 43 24.87 -29.04 -16.39
C TYR A 43 25.45 -29.87 -17.54
N GLN A 44 25.37 -31.20 -17.45
CA GLN A 44 25.89 -32.14 -18.48
C GLN A 44 27.32 -31.80 -18.94
N ASN A 45 28.24 -31.59 -18.00
CA ASN A 45 29.66 -31.24 -18.22
C ASN A 45 29.91 -29.88 -18.89
N TYR A 46 28.91 -29.02 -19.00
CA TYR A 46 29.04 -27.65 -19.50
C TYR A 46 28.59 -26.64 -18.47
N CYS A 47 29.21 -25.48 -18.47
CA CYS A 47 28.86 -24.36 -17.62
C CYS A 47 27.94 -23.40 -18.36
N TYR A 48 26.81 -23.10 -17.73
CA TYR A 48 25.78 -22.21 -18.25
C TYR A 48 25.71 -20.95 -17.40
N GLU A 49 25.57 -19.80 -18.06
CA GLU A 49 25.42 -18.53 -17.37
C GLU A 49 24.11 -18.46 -16.60
N CYS A 50 24.19 -18.15 -15.30
CA CYS A 50 23.01 -18.06 -14.44
C CYS A 50 21.99 -17.06 -14.99
N SER A 51 22.47 -15.89 -15.47
CA SER A 51 21.64 -14.75 -15.86
C SER A 51 20.65 -15.07 -17.01
N LYS A 52 21.00 -16.06 -17.86
CA LYS A 52 20.14 -16.51 -18.95
C LYS A 52 18.90 -17.24 -18.44
N TYR A 53 19.05 -18.02 -17.38
CA TYR A 53 18.00 -18.89 -16.86
C TYR A 53 17.31 -18.31 -15.62
N ASN A 54 17.98 -17.40 -14.92
CA ASN A 54 17.45 -16.68 -13.77
C ASN A 54 17.82 -15.20 -13.90
N PRO A 55 17.00 -14.42 -14.63
CA PRO A 55 17.22 -12.99 -14.79
C PRO A 55 17.29 -12.30 -13.43
N ASN A 56 18.18 -11.31 -13.32
CA ASN A 56 18.43 -10.55 -12.08
C ASN A 56 19.05 -11.34 -10.93
N CYS A 57 19.48 -12.58 -11.17
CA CYS A 57 20.38 -13.28 -10.29
C CYS A 57 21.81 -12.72 -10.40
N LEU A 58 22.45 -12.48 -9.26
CA LEU A 58 23.87 -12.10 -9.16
C LEU A 58 24.76 -13.34 -8.98
N VAL A 59 24.30 -14.30 -8.18
CA VAL A 59 25.01 -15.56 -7.92
C VAL A 59 23.99 -16.70 -7.88
N CYS A 60 24.16 -17.72 -8.73
CA CYS A 60 23.38 -18.95 -8.65
C CYS A 60 24.19 -20.12 -8.08
N SER A 61 23.51 -21.22 -7.80
CA SER A 61 24.12 -22.47 -7.38
C SER A 61 25.05 -23.02 -8.47
N ASN A 62 26.17 -23.63 -8.08
CA ASN A 62 27.10 -24.23 -9.04
C ASN A 62 26.53 -25.44 -9.81
N SER A 63 25.35 -25.94 -9.45
CA SER A 63 24.74 -27.14 -10.07
C SER A 63 23.34 -26.92 -10.66
N SER A 64 22.81 -25.70 -10.59
CA SER A 64 21.45 -25.39 -11.07
C SER A 64 21.28 -23.89 -11.29
N PRO A 65 20.28 -23.45 -12.07
CA PRO A 65 19.99 -22.02 -12.25
C PRO A 65 19.38 -21.35 -11.00
N ASN A 66 19.25 -22.07 -9.88
CA ASN A 66 18.67 -21.56 -8.64
C ASN A 66 19.52 -20.43 -8.08
N CYS A 67 18.92 -19.27 -7.87
CA CYS A 67 19.64 -18.12 -7.36
C CYS A 67 19.93 -18.25 -5.86
N LEU A 68 21.09 -17.76 -5.46
CA LEU A 68 21.55 -17.63 -4.07
C LEU A 68 21.58 -16.17 -3.64
N VAL A 69 21.99 -15.28 -4.55
CA VAL A 69 22.07 -13.83 -4.31
C VAL A 69 21.50 -13.09 -5.50
N CYS A 70 20.53 -12.20 -5.26
CA CYS A 70 19.93 -11.37 -6.29
C CYS A 70 20.73 -10.08 -6.51
N LYS A 71 20.59 -9.47 -7.69
CA LYS A 71 21.15 -8.14 -7.97
C LYS A 71 20.46 -7.07 -7.09
N ASN A 72 21.14 -5.95 -6.86
CA ASN A 72 20.57 -4.81 -6.14
C ASN A 72 19.21 -4.39 -6.73
N GLY A 73 18.22 -4.19 -5.85
CA GLY A 73 16.84 -3.91 -6.24
C GLY A 73 15.97 -5.15 -6.50
N TYR A 74 16.51 -6.36 -6.30
CA TYR A 74 15.79 -7.62 -6.39
C TYR A 74 15.98 -8.47 -5.14
N GLY A 75 14.92 -9.13 -4.68
CA GLY A 75 14.90 -10.02 -3.51
C GLY A 75 14.67 -11.47 -3.91
N LEU A 76 15.22 -12.38 -3.11
CA LEU A 76 15.11 -13.82 -3.33
C LEU A 76 13.74 -14.36 -2.88
N LYS A 77 13.12 -15.19 -3.73
CA LYS A 77 11.91 -15.96 -3.39
C LYS A 77 12.25 -17.38 -2.92
N GLU A 78 11.27 -18.06 -2.32
CA GLU A 78 11.39 -19.45 -1.88
C GLU A 78 11.76 -20.39 -3.04
N ASP A 79 11.20 -20.15 -4.24
CA ASP A 79 11.48 -20.87 -5.48
C ASP A 79 12.87 -20.59 -6.09
N LYS A 80 13.72 -19.83 -5.38
CA LYS A 80 15.08 -19.45 -5.80
C LYS A 80 15.12 -18.54 -7.02
N THR A 81 14.03 -17.82 -7.30
CA THR A 81 13.99 -16.76 -8.32
C THR A 81 14.20 -15.39 -7.69
N CYS A 82 14.67 -14.43 -8.50
CA CYS A 82 14.81 -13.03 -8.10
C CYS A 82 13.65 -12.21 -8.64
N VAL A 83 12.98 -11.49 -7.75
CA VAL A 83 11.91 -10.55 -8.14
C VAL A 83 12.24 -9.16 -7.64
N LYS A 84 11.71 -8.15 -8.32
CA LYS A 84 11.93 -6.76 -7.94
C LYS A 84 11.45 -6.54 -6.50
N CYS A 85 12.21 -5.77 -5.73
CA CYS A 85 11.78 -5.35 -4.40
C CYS A 85 10.42 -4.64 -4.46
N GLU A 86 9.68 -4.70 -3.35
CA GLU A 86 8.42 -3.98 -3.20
C GLU A 86 8.58 -2.47 -3.45
N THR A 87 7.47 -1.82 -3.82
CA THR A 87 7.44 -0.38 -4.07
C THR A 87 7.98 0.40 -2.87
N GLY A 88 8.84 1.39 -3.13
CA GLY A 88 9.44 2.20 -2.08
C GLY A 88 10.64 1.55 -1.39
N CYS A 89 10.99 0.29 -1.71
CA CYS A 89 12.19 -0.36 -1.21
C CYS A 89 13.40 -0.11 -2.14
N SER A 90 14.55 0.26 -1.57
CA SER A 90 15.82 0.42 -2.30
C SER A 90 16.73 -0.80 -2.16
N LEU A 91 16.59 -1.55 -1.06
CA LEU A 91 17.34 -2.79 -0.80
C LEU A 91 16.46 -3.82 -0.10
N CYS A 92 16.34 -5.00 -0.70
CA CYS A 92 15.65 -6.14 -0.11
C CYS A 92 16.48 -7.42 -0.31
N TYR A 93 16.57 -8.26 0.73
CA TYR A 93 17.19 -9.58 0.62
C TYR A 93 16.15 -10.64 0.21
N LYS A 94 14.91 -10.52 0.71
CA LYS A 94 13.75 -11.33 0.29
C LYS A 94 12.74 -10.47 -0.43
N ALA A 95 11.94 -11.09 -1.29
CA ALA A 95 10.91 -10.40 -2.05
C ALA A 95 9.91 -9.60 -1.19
N ASP A 96 9.66 -10.07 0.03
CA ASP A 96 8.67 -9.57 0.99
C ASP A 96 9.29 -8.84 2.20
N TYR A 97 10.61 -8.64 2.19
CA TYR A 97 11.34 -8.03 3.30
C TYR A 97 12.35 -6.99 2.80
N CYS A 98 12.05 -5.73 3.05
CA CYS A 98 12.90 -4.60 2.79
C CYS A 98 13.85 -4.31 3.97
N GLU A 99 15.10 -3.98 3.65
CA GLU A 99 16.12 -3.56 4.62
C GLU A 99 16.35 -2.05 4.57
N LYS A 100 16.13 -1.43 3.41
CA LYS A 100 16.32 0.00 3.22
C LYS A 100 15.27 0.57 2.30
N CYS A 101 14.57 1.59 2.76
CA CYS A 101 13.60 2.31 1.94
C CYS A 101 14.26 3.34 1.02
N GLN A 102 13.51 3.73 0.00
CA GLN A 102 13.81 4.88 -0.85
C GLN A 102 13.55 6.17 -0.06
N GLU A 103 14.07 7.29 -0.55
CA GLU A 103 13.78 8.60 0.03
C GLU A 103 12.26 8.88 -0.01
N GLY A 104 11.72 9.46 1.07
CA GLY A 104 10.28 9.66 1.26
C GLY A 104 9.50 8.42 1.75
N TYR A 105 10.20 7.32 2.05
CA TYR A 105 9.60 6.11 2.63
C TYR A 105 10.25 5.77 3.97
N VAL A 106 9.46 5.23 4.90
CA VAL A 106 9.89 4.78 6.23
C VAL A 106 9.79 3.27 6.35
N LEU A 107 10.82 2.66 6.95
CA LEU A 107 10.90 1.22 7.15
C LEU A 107 10.13 0.80 8.41
N ARG A 108 9.17 -0.12 8.27
CA ARG A 108 8.37 -0.67 9.37
C ARG A 108 8.15 -2.16 9.19
N LYS A 109 8.61 -2.95 10.17
CA LYS A 109 8.46 -4.42 10.20
C LYS A 109 8.89 -5.07 8.86
N GLY A 110 9.98 -4.58 8.27
CA GLY A 110 10.49 -5.07 6.99
C GLY A 110 9.74 -4.57 5.75
N LYS A 111 8.89 -3.55 5.87
CA LYS A 111 8.16 -2.95 4.74
C LYS A 111 8.36 -1.45 4.64
N CYS A 112 8.33 -0.93 3.42
CA CYS A 112 8.43 0.50 3.18
C CYS A 112 7.08 1.15 2.98
N TYR A 113 6.82 2.20 3.74
CA TYR A 113 5.60 2.97 3.63
C TYR A 113 5.92 4.40 3.28
N LYS A 114 5.18 4.94 2.30
CA LYS A 114 5.34 6.33 1.92
C LYS A 114 4.89 7.21 3.09
N PHE A 115 5.71 8.18 3.48
CA PHE A 115 5.27 9.25 4.37
C PHE A 115 5.30 10.56 3.59
N GLU A 116 4.36 11.45 3.89
CA GLU A 116 4.29 12.76 3.26
C GLU A 116 4.39 13.80 4.38
N SER A 117 5.38 14.68 4.29
CA SER A 117 5.61 15.74 5.28
C SER A 117 4.38 16.62 5.48
N ASP A 118 3.56 16.79 4.44
CA ASP A 118 2.33 17.57 4.47
C ASP A 118 1.23 16.94 5.36
N ASN A 119 1.35 15.65 5.67
CA ASN A 119 0.47 14.96 6.60
C ASN A 119 0.95 15.08 8.06
N CYS A 120 2.16 15.57 8.29
CA CYS A 120 2.71 15.81 9.62
C CYS A 120 2.37 17.23 10.10
N ASP A 121 2.40 17.45 11.42
CA ASP A 121 2.44 18.81 11.95
C ASP A 121 3.76 19.51 11.53
N ALA A 122 3.74 20.85 11.46
CA ALA A 122 4.87 21.63 10.99
C ALA A 122 6.15 21.33 11.80
N ASN A 123 7.20 20.90 11.10
CA ASN A 123 8.49 20.45 11.68
C ASN A 123 8.40 19.21 12.61
N CYS A 124 7.28 18.50 12.64
CA CYS A 124 7.10 17.28 13.41
C CYS A 124 7.32 16.03 12.56
N TYR A 125 8.48 15.95 11.88
CA TYR A 125 8.86 14.77 11.10
C TYR A 125 10.38 14.57 11.01
N ASN A 126 10.79 13.34 10.76
CA ASN A 126 12.17 12.92 10.54
C ASN A 126 12.17 11.90 9.39
N SER A 127 13.03 12.03 8.40
CA SER A 127 13.03 11.14 7.22
C SER A 127 13.27 9.65 7.52
N SER A 128 13.84 9.32 8.67
CA SER A 128 14.06 7.94 9.14
C SER A 128 12.87 7.38 9.93
N ILE A 129 12.04 8.25 10.50
CA ILE A 129 10.93 7.89 11.40
C ILE A 129 9.56 8.22 10.77
N GLY A 130 9.47 9.14 9.83
CA GLY A 130 8.20 9.70 9.37
C GLY A 130 7.77 10.86 10.25
N CYS A 131 6.46 11.03 10.47
CA CYS A 131 5.92 12.03 11.37
C CYS A 131 6.17 11.65 12.84
N THR A 132 6.48 12.63 13.68
CA THR A 132 6.46 12.50 15.15
C THR A 132 5.17 13.05 15.75
N ALA A 133 4.41 13.84 14.98
CA ALA A 133 3.04 14.22 15.25
C ALA A 133 2.30 14.42 13.92
N CYS A 134 1.07 13.92 13.83
CA CYS A 134 0.21 14.09 12.67
C CYS A 134 -0.45 15.45 12.68
N SER A 135 -0.66 16.03 11.48
CA SER A 135 -1.51 17.19 11.32
C SER A 135 -2.89 16.94 11.94
N THR A 136 -3.52 17.97 12.49
CA THR A 136 -4.84 17.92 13.16
C THR A 136 -5.98 17.24 12.39
N THR A 137 -5.80 16.93 11.10
CA THR A 137 -6.76 16.26 10.22
C THR A 137 -6.34 14.84 9.79
N LYS A 138 -5.23 14.33 10.33
CA LYS A 138 -4.62 13.04 9.99
C LYS A 138 -4.46 12.20 11.26
N ILE A 139 -4.46 10.88 11.11
CA ILE A 139 -4.21 9.95 12.22
C ILE A 139 -2.99 9.07 11.96
N GLU A 140 -2.25 8.75 13.02
CA GLU A 140 -1.10 7.86 12.95
C GLU A 140 -1.56 6.41 13.05
N GLU A 141 -1.18 5.56 12.10
CA GLU A 141 -1.45 4.11 12.20
C GLU A 141 -0.44 3.47 13.17
N GLU A 142 -0.89 2.77 14.21
CA GLU A 142 -0.04 1.97 15.13
C GLU A 142 1.25 2.66 15.66
N SER A 143 1.25 3.98 15.85
CA SER A 143 2.45 4.75 16.27
C SER A 143 3.68 4.51 15.36
N ASN A 144 3.43 4.29 14.08
CA ASN A 144 4.47 3.95 13.11
C ASN A 144 5.02 5.18 12.34
N GLY A 145 4.68 6.40 12.74
CA GLY A 145 5.08 7.66 12.11
C GLY A 145 4.46 7.91 10.74
N ILE A 146 3.45 7.14 10.33
CA ILE A 146 2.71 7.33 9.08
C ILE A 146 1.37 7.97 9.40
N CYS A 147 1.19 9.20 8.94
CA CYS A 147 -0.05 9.93 9.09
C CYS A 147 -0.95 9.73 7.87
N LEU A 148 -2.10 9.10 8.11
CA LEU A 148 -3.10 8.79 7.09
C LEU A 148 -4.27 9.77 7.18
N GLN A 149 -4.76 10.18 6.00
CA GLN A 149 -6.00 10.93 5.90
C GLN A 149 -7.18 9.97 6.11
N CYS A 150 -8.18 10.44 6.87
CA CYS A 150 -9.46 9.74 6.94
C CYS A 150 -10.03 9.53 5.52
N SER A 151 -10.29 8.27 5.14
CA SER A 151 -10.93 7.96 3.85
C SER A 151 -12.41 8.37 3.81
N ILE A 152 -12.99 8.70 4.96
CA ILE A 152 -14.38 9.16 5.10
C ILE A 152 -14.44 10.64 4.75
N ARG A 153 -15.22 10.99 3.72
CA ARG A 153 -15.43 12.38 3.30
C ARG A 153 -16.07 13.21 4.43
N ASN A 154 -15.64 14.46 4.58
CA ASN A 154 -16.09 15.40 5.62
C ASN A 154 -15.86 14.89 7.05
N CYS A 155 -14.86 14.01 7.24
CA CYS A 155 -14.45 13.52 8.54
C CYS A 155 -13.19 14.26 9.00
N LYS A 156 -13.30 14.93 10.15
CA LYS A 156 -12.19 15.65 10.78
C LYS A 156 -11.27 14.70 11.56
N VAL A 157 -11.84 13.73 12.28
CA VAL A 157 -11.11 12.71 13.07
C VAL A 157 -11.78 11.36 12.87
N CYS A 158 -11.02 10.37 12.42
CA CYS A 158 -11.48 9.00 12.25
C CYS A 158 -10.88 8.07 13.32
N ASP A 159 -11.50 6.91 13.49
CA ASP A 159 -11.02 5.86 14.37
C ASP A 159 -9.73 5.21 13.83
N TYR A 160 -8.99 4.49 14.68
CA TYR A 160 -7.68 3.91 14.36
C TYR A 160 -7.70 2.98 13.13
N ASN A 161 -8.83 2.35 12.84
CA ASN A 161 -9.01 1.50 11.67
C ASN A 161 -9.40 2.25 10.38
N LEU A 162 -9.51 3.59 10.42
CA LEU A 162 -9.97 4.45 9.31
C LEU A 162 -11.39 4.13 8.79
N LYS A 163 -12.14 3.27 9.49
CA LYS A 163 -13.45 2.74 9.05
C LYS A 163 -14.66 3.46 9.63
N SER A 164 -14.46 4.34 10.61
CA SER A 164 -15.50 5.14 11.24
C SER A 164 -14.98 6.55 11.54
N CYS A 165 -15.89 7.52 11.55
CA CYS A 165 -15.56 8.89 11.92
C CYS A 165 -15.95 9.14 13.37
N ILE A 166 -15.00 9.64 14.16
CA ILE A 166 -15.22 10.08 15.54
C ILE A 166 -15.75 11.51 15.56
N VAL A 167 -15.18 12.39 14.72
CA VAL A 167 -15.56 13.81 14.63
C VAL A 167 -15.69 14.20 13.17
N CYS A 168 -16.90 14.58 12.74
CA CYS A 168 -17.10 15.13 11.39
C CYS A 168 -16.71 16.62 11.32
N GLU A 169 -16.46 17.11 10.11
CA GLU A 169 -16.28 18.53 9.84
C GLU A 169 -17.52 19.35 10.24
N ASP A 170 -17.34 20.66 10.42
CA ASP A 170 -18.43 21.56 10.76
C ASP A 170 -19.53 21.51 9.69
N GLY A 171 -20.78 21.38 10.13
CA GLY A 171 -21.92 21.17 9.24
C GLY A 171 -22.25 19.70 8.95
N TYR A 172 -21.51 18.72 9.49
CA TYR A 172 -21.76 17.29 9.27
C TYR A 172 -21.97 16.48 10.57
N VAL A 173 -22.61 15.32 10.46
CA VAL A 173 -22.79 14.32 11.54
C VAL A 173 -22.45 12.93 11.02
N TYR A 174 -21.86 12.07 11.87
CA TYR A 174 -21.53 10.71 11.46
C TYR A 174 -22.78 9.83 11.48
N ASP A 175 -23.06 9.21 10.34
CA ASP A 175 -24.12 8.22 10.19
C ASP A 175 -23.51 6.82 10.26
N SER A 176 -23.86 6.06 11.29
CA SER A 176 -23.33 4.72 11.52
C SER A 176 -23.84 3.67 10.53
N TYR A 177 -24.94 3.93 9.82
CA TYR A 177 -25.50 3.02 8.82
C TYR A 177 -24.78 3.15 7.49
N THR A 178 -24.63 4.38 6.99
CA THR A 178 -23.88 4.66 5.76
C THR A 178 -22.37 4.69 5.99
N LYS A 179 -21.93 4.78 7.25
CA LYS A 179 -20.53 4.96 7.68
C LYS A 179 -19.89 6.22 7.08
N GLN A 180 -20.68 7.27 6.91
CA GLN A 180 -20.25 8.53 6.32
C GLN A 180 -20.65 9.74 7.18
N CYS A 181 -19.91 10.84 7.03
CA CYS A 181 -20.33 12.13 7.56
C CYS A 181 -21.33 12.78 6.59
N ILE A 182 -22.59 12.85 7.01
CA ILE A 182 -23.68 13.44 6.23
C ILE A 182 -23.98 14.86 6.73
N VAL A 183 -24.52 15.71 5.86
CA VAL A 183 -24.86 17.10 6.20
C VAL A 183 -25.84 17.11 7.38
N LYS A 184 -25.60 17.97 8.37
CA LYS A 184 -26.54 18.25 9.47
C LYS A 184 -27.91 18.60 8.89
N PRO A 185 -28.98 17.87 9.23
CA PRO A 185 -30.34 18.21 8.82
C PRO A 185 -30.83 19.51 9.49
N GLY A 186 -30.38 20.66 8.97
CA GLY A 186 -30.82 22.01 9.34
C GLY A 186 -30.09 22.63 10.54
N ASP A 187 -29.68 23.90 10.38
CA ASP A 187 -29.01 24.72 11.42
C ASP A 187 -29.89 25.01 12.66
N LEU A 188 -31.18 24.68 12.55
CA LEU A 188 -32.21 24.93 13.55
C LEU A 188 -32.40 23.75 14.52
N CYS A 189 -31.69 22.63 14.32
CA CYS A 189 -31.72 21.51 15.25
C CYS A 189 -30.67 21.70 16.37
N GLU A 190 -31.11 21.55 17.62
CA GLU A 190 -30.25 21.64 18.81
C GLU A 190 -29.73 20.29 19.28
N VAL A 191 -30.50 19.21 19.10
CA VAL A 191 -30.15 17.87 19.60
C VAL A 191 -30.48 16.80 18.56
N TYR A 192 -29.52 15.91 18.32
CA TYR A 192 -29.64 14.78 17.40
C TYR A 192 -29.57 13.44 18.15
N LYS A 193 -30.29 12.44 17.66
CA LYS A 193 -30.15 11.03 18.05
C LYS A 193 -30.12 10.18 16.79
N SER A 194 -29.03 9.44 16.58
CA SER A 194 -28.89 8.49 15.46
C SER A 194 -29.30 9.10 14.10
N SER A 195 -28.73 10.26 13.76
CA SER A 195 -28.99 10.99 12.51
C SER A 195 -30.35 11.69 12.42
N SER A 196 -31.27 11.49 13.38
CA SER A 196 -32.55 12.18 13.45
C SER A 196 -32.47 13.38 14.38
N CYS A 197 -32.95 14.54 13.93
CA CYS A 197 -33.18 15.67 14.83
C CYS A 197 -34.25 15.26 15.85
N ILE A 198 -33.97 15.44 17.14
CA ILE A 198 -34.94 15.17 18.21
C ILE A 198 -35.34 16.42 18.99
N LYS A 199 -34.63 17.53 18.77
CA LYS A 199 -34.99 18.83 19.35
C LYS A 199 -34.56 19.97 18.42
N CYS A 200 -35.50 20.84 18.09
CA CYS A 200 -35.25 22.08 17.35
C CYS A 200 -35.11 23.28 18.31
N ARG A 201 -34.56 24.40 17.81
CA ARG A 201 -34.52 25.69 18.51
C ARG A 201 -35.94 26.16 18.85
N ASP A 202 -36.04 26.99 19.88
CA ASP A 202 -37.31 27.65 20.26
C ASP A 202 -37.99 28.29 19.04
N GLY A 203 -39.30 28.06 18.90
CA GLY A 203 -40.09 28.48 17.75
C GLY A 203 -40.06 27.52 16.56
N TYR A 204 -39.50 26.30 16.69
CA TYR A 204 -39.53 25.25 15.68
C TYR A 204 -39.91 23.88 16.27
N ALA A 205 -40.62 23.07 15.49
CA ALA A 205 -40.93 21.66 15.78
C ALA A 205 -40.14 20.71 14.88
N VAL A 206 -39.86 19.51 15.40
CA VAL A 206 -39.24 18.43 14.64
C VAL A 206 -40.26 17.80 13.69
N ASP A 207 -39.93 17.77 12.41
CA ASP A 207 -40.57 16.90 11.42
C ASP A 207 -39.78 15.60 11.32
N TYR A 208 -40.29 14.56 11.98
CA TYR A 208 -39.68 13.23 11.98
C TYR A 208 -39.74 12.53 10.62
N ILE A 209 -40.64 12.95 9.70
CA ILE A 209 -40.80 12.35 8.37
C ILE A 209 -39.71 12.86 7.44
N ASN A 210 -39.50 14.19 7.40
CA ASN A 210 -38.52 14.82 6.53
C ASN A 210 -37.19 15.13 7.22
N ASN A 211 -37.07 14.80 8.51
CA ASN A 211 -35.92 15.07 9.38
C ASN A 211 -35.48 16.54 9.35
N LYS A 212 -36.44 17.45 9.55
CA LYS A 212 -36.24 18.91 9.48
C LYS A 212 -36.89 19.62 10.66
N CYS A 213 -36.44 20.85 10.93
CA CYS A 213 -37.10 21.74 11.86
C CYS A 213 -38.05 22.69 11.11
N ILE A 214 -39.33 22.69 11.47
CA ILE A 214 -40.36 23.53 10.84
C ILE A 214 -40.82 24.59 11.84
N LYS A 215 -40.97 25.84 11.37
CA LYS A 215 -41.34 26.99 12.19
C LYS A 215 -42.73 26.83 12.79
N CYS A 216 -42.87 27.09 14.09
CA CYS A 216 -44.15 27.13 14.79
C CYS A 216 -45.03 28.29 14.32
N GLY A 217 -46.33 28.23 14.65
CA GLY A 217 -47.27 29.34 14.48
C GLY A 217 -46.85 30.59 15.28
N ASN A 218 -47.46 31.74 14.94
CA ASN A 218 -47.11 33.03 15.55
C ASN A 218 -47.16 33.00 17.09
N ASN A 219 -46.14 33.58 17.73
CA ASN A 219 -45.99 33.68 19.19
C ASN A 219 -45.89 32.32 19.92
N CYS A 220 -45.63 31.22 19.22
CA CYS A 220 -45.49 29.90 19.82
C CYS A 220 -44.02 29.56 20.10
N LYS A 221 -43.67 29.34 21.37
CA LYS A 221 -42.31 28.95 21.80
C LYS A 221 -42.01 27.47 21.57
N THR A 222 -43.00 26.61 21.81
CA THR A 222 -42.92 25.15 21.65
C THR A 222 -44.17 24.64 20.97
N CYS A 223 -44.01 23.95 19.84
CA CYS A 223 -45.08 23.27 19.12
C CYS A 223 -44.69 21.82 18.78
N SER A 224 -45.68 20.98 18.50
CA SER A 224 -45.48 19.60 18.02
C SER A 224 -45.90 19.50 16.56
N TYR A 225 -45.18 18.73 15.76
CA TYR A 225 -45.55 18.44 14.38
C TYR A 225 -45.71 16.93 14.22
N THR A 226 -46.93 16.49 13.94
CA THR A 226 -47.28 15.06 13.81
C THR A 226 -48.11 14.84 12.56
N ASN A 227 -47.75 13.83 11.76
CA ASN A 227 -48.48 13.44 10.55
C ASN A 227 -48.75 14.56 9.54
N GLY A 228 -47.81 15.51 9.38
CA GLY A 228 -47.95 16.60 8.40
C GLY A 228 -48.71 17.83 8.88
N HIS A 229 -49.09 17.88 10.16
CA HIS A 229 -49.86 18.98 10.75
C HIS A 229 -49.27 19.44 12.10
N PHE A 230 -49.49 20.73 12.40
CA PHE A 230 -49.18 21.37 13.69
C PHE A 230 -50.32 21.22 14.69
#